data_AF-A0A1I7VSB2-F1
#
_entry.id   AF-A0A1I7VSB2-F1
#
_cell.length_a   1.000
_cell.length_b   1.000
_cell.length_c   1.000
_cell.angle_alpha   90.00
_cell.angle_beta   90.00
_cell.angle_gamma   90.00
#
_symmetry.space_group_name_H-M   'P 1'
#
loop_
_entity.id
_entity.type
_entity.pdbx_description
1 polymer ?
#
loop_
_entity_poly.entity_id
_entity_poly.type
_entity_poly.pdbx_seq_one_letter_code
_entity_poly.pdbx_strand_id
1 'polypeptide(L)'
;MAERKKDLKFSKDGNTVYYKSYKQYFYDPDISCATCRNNPELILPNVVALGAVATMMQEKECGPTCRLIIDVGLLLMGEYPFRRLRPLNVTFYGYNDPLLSLANSPIFKFLGDKFNNGKPVIPLKIPHLPNLALFYRLNNSNDEDYIIETGKKDIDSIGMIRTWAGFNLLPLSWWQTMQARMINGTAVFSKHSTYKGMKSVEFVVSQEEFDTIDNNYIGFRYRNLEKIKYFPEWSPCSK
;
A
#
# COMPACT_ATOMS: atom_id res chain seq x y z
N MET A 1 -11.07 -10.06 -11.89
CA MET A 1 -10.76 -10.43 -10.48
C MET A 1 -11.92 -11.24 -9.95
N ALA A 2 -11.65 -12.26 -9.14
CA ALA A 2 -12.67 -13.02 -8.44
C ALA A 2 -12.39 -12.99 -6.94
N GLU A 3 -13.45 -12.85 -6.14
CA GLU A 3 -13.38 -12.86 -4.68
C GLU A 3 -14.18 -14.06 -4.14
N ARG A 4 -13.61 -14.76 -3.15
CA ARG A 4 -14.25 -15.90 -2.48
C ARG A 4 -14.05 -15.80 -0.98
N LYS A 5 -15.16 -15.86 -0.23
CA LYS A 5 -15.11 -15.94 1.23
C LYS A 5 -14.85 -17.39 1.64
N LYS A 6 -13.92 -17.60 2.57
CA LYS A 6 -13.56 -18.91 3.13
C LYS A 6 -13.63 -18.88 4.66
N ASP A 7 -13.62 -20.07 5.25
CA ASP A 7 -13.60 -20.28 6.71
C ASP A 7 -14.78 -19.63 7.44
N LEU A 8 -15.97 -19.65 6.83
CA LEU A 8 -17.16 -19.01 7.41
C LEU A 8 -17.51 -19.64 8.76
N LYS A 9 -17.60 -18.83 9.81
CA LYS A 9 -17.99 -19.25 11.15
C LYS A 9 -18.99 -18.25 11.74
N PHE A 10 -20.21 -18.70 11.97
CA PHE A 10 -21.22 -17.88 12.64
C PHE A 10 -21.01 -17.92 14.16
N SER A 11 -21.28 -16.80 14.83
CA SER A 11 -21.37 -16.76 16.28
C SER A 11 -22.52 -17.63 16.80
N LYS A 12 -22.45 -18.07 18.06
CA LYS A 12 -23.50 -18.91 18.68
C LYS A 12 -24.90 -18.27 18.63
N ASP A 13 -24.96 -16.96 18.79
CA ASP A 13 -26.19 -16.17 18.70
C ASP A 13 -26.58 -15.83 17.24
N GLY A 14 -25.69 -16.07 16.27
CA GLY A 14 -25.89 -15.78 14.85
C GLY A 14 -25.83 -14.29 14.49
N ASN A 15 -25.44 -13.42 15.40
CA ASN A 15 -25.36 -11.97 15.17
C ASN A 15 -24.15 -11.58 14.33
N THR A 16 -23.07 -12.35 14.37
CA THR A 16 -21.87 -12.07 13.57
C THR A 16 -21.42 -13.29 12.77
N VAL A 17 -20.68 -13.02 11.71
CA VAL A 17 -20.01 -14.04 10.90
C VAL A 17 -18.55 -13.66 10.70
N TYR A 18 -17.68 -14.63 10.98
CA TYR A 18 -16.26 -14.57 10.66
C TYR A 18 -16.00 -15.14 9.26
N TYR A 19 -15.09 -14.54 8.51
CA TYR A 19 -14.59 -15.11 7.24
C TYR A 19 -13.24 -14.51 6.85
N LYS A 20 -12.57 -15.16 5.88
CA LYS A 20 -11.43 -14.60 5.15
C LYS A 20 -11.82 -14.33 3.71
N SER A 21 -11.50 -13.14 3.18
CA SER A 21 -11.75 -12.81 1.78
C SER A 21 -10.52 -13.13 0.93
N TYR A 22 -10.62 -14.15 0.08
CA TYR A 22 -9.56 -14.51 -0.87
C TYR A 22 -9.80 -13.87 -2.23
N LYS A 23 -8.79 -13.15 -2.74
CA LYS A 23 -8.86 -12.46 -4.04
C LYS A 23 -7.94 -13.13 -5.06
N GLN A 24 -8.45 -13.36 -6.26
CA GLN A 24 -7.70 -13.93 -7.38
C GLN A 24 -7.71 -12.98 -8.58
N TYR A 25 -6.54 -12.76 -9.17
CA TYR A 25 -6.33 -11.87 -10.29
C TYR A 25 -6.00 -12.69 -11.54
N PHE A 26 -6.66 -12.35 -12.64
CA PHE A 26 -6.50 -13.01 -13.93
C PHE A 26 -6.19 -11.93 -14.96
N TYR A 27 -5.10 -12.12 -15.69
CA TYR A 27 -4.78 -11.25 -16.82
C TYR A 27 -5.60 -11.69 -18.03
N ASP A 28 -6.26 -10.73 -18.67
CA ASP A 28 -7.06 -10.96 -19.87
C ASP A 28 -6.60 -9.96 -20.96
N PRO A 29 -5.90 -10.44 -22.00
CA PRO A 29 -5.41 -9.58 -23.06
C PRO A 29 -6.53 -9.03 -23.95
N ASP A 30 -7.67 -9.70 -24.08
CA ASP A 30 -8.71 -9.31 -25.03
C ASP A 30 -9.42 -8.02 -24.58
N ILE A 31 -9.63 -7.88 -23.27
CA ILE A 31 -10.18 -6.68 -22.63
C ILE A 31 -9.10 -5.66 -22.23
N SER A 32 -7.82 -5.97 -22.44
CA SER A 32 -6.71 -5.04 -22.22
C SER A 32 -6.55 -4.08 -23.41
N CYS A 33 -5.97 -2.91 -23.14
CA CYS A 33 -5.65 -1.93 -24.19
C CYS A 33 -4.80 -2.59 -25.31
N ALA A 34 -5.02 -2.22 -26.58
CA ALA A 34 -4.39 -2.91 -27.72
C ALA A 34 -2.86 -2.95 -27.65
N THR A 35 -2.23 -1.86 -27.20
CA THR A 35 -0.78 -1.76 -27.01
C THR A 35 -0.29 -2.45 -25.73
N CYS A 36 -1.17 -2.74 -24.77
CA CYS A 36 -0.86 -3.37 -23.49
C CYS A 36 -0.87 -4.91 -23.56
N ARG A 37 -1.52 -5.51 -24.58
CA ARG A 37 -1.82 -6.95 -24.66
C ARG A 37 -0.60 -7.87 -24.55
N ASN A 38 0.53 -7.41 -25.08
CA ASN A 38 1.76 -8.20 -25.09
C ASN A 38 2.67 -7.91 -23.90
N ASN A 39 2.18 -7.15 -22.90
CA ASN A 39 2.96 -6.72 -21.75
C ASN A 39 4.33 -6.14 -22.16
N PRO A 40 4.35 -5.14 -23.07
CA PRO A 40 5.60 -4.59 -23.58
C PRO A 40 6.41 -3.91 -22.49
N GLU A 41 7.70 -3.76 -22.72
CA GLU A 41 8.54 -2.98 -21.82
C GLU A 41 8.18 -1.49 -21.91
N LEU A 42 7.95 -0.88 -20.75
CA LEU A 42 7.74 0.54 -20.58
C LEU A 42 8.87 1.12 -19.73
N ILE A 43 9.16 2.40 -19.93
CA ILE A 43 10.03 3.15 -19.02
C ILE A 43 9.18 3.56 -17.81
N LEU A 44 9.44 2.94 -16.67
CA LEU A 44 8.68 3.13 -15.43
C LEU A 44 9.60 3.70 -14.34
N PRO A 45 9.05 4.47 -13.38
CA PRO A 45 9.81 4.90 -12.20
C PRO A 45 10.39 3.70 -11.46
N ASN A 46 11.64 3.82 -11.04
CA ASN A 46 12.32 2.81 -10.25
C ASN A 46 11.89 2.91 -8.79
N VAL A 47 10.82 2.22 -8.45
CA VAL A 47 10.22 2.23 -7.11
C VAL A 47 11.14 1.64 -6.03
N VAL A 48 12.09 0.76 -6.37
CA VAL A 48 13.07 0.25 -5.40
C VAL A 48 14.06 1.34 -5.04
N ALA A 49 14.69 1.97 -6.04
CA ALA A 49 15.61 3.08 -5.81
C ALA A 49 14.91 4.23 -5.07
N LEU A 50 13.67 4.55 -5.44
CA LEU A 50 12.88 5.57 -4.75
C LEU A 50 12.65 5.22 -3.27
N GLY A 51 12.27 3.97 -2.97
CA GLY A 51 12.08 3.50 -1.60
C GLY A 51 13.37 3.51 -0.78
N ALA A 52 14.49 3.13 -1.39
CA ALA A 52 15.81 3.17 -0.76
C ALA A 52 16.23 4.61 -0.42
N VAL A 53 16.10 5.54 -1.36
CA VAL A 53 16.42 6.96 -1.16
C VAL A 53 15.48 7.58 -0.12
N ALA A 54 14.18 7.31 -0.17
CA ALA A 54 13.22 7.83 0.80
C ALA A 54 13.54 7.34 2.23
N THR A 55 13.86 6.05 2.37
CA THR A 55 14.26 5.47 3.67
C THR A 55 15.56 6.09 4.17
N MET A 56 16.55 6.29 3.30
CA MET A 56 17.80 6.96 3.62
C MET A 56 17.58 8.40 4.10
N MET A 57 16.68 9.16 3.45
CA MET A 57 16.37 10.53 3.83
C MET A 57 15.73 10.62 5.22
N GLN A 58 14.95 9.61 5.61
CA GLN A 58 14.31 9.52 6.92
C GLN A 58 15.24 8.98 8.02
N GLU A 59 16.32 8.29 7.65
CA GLU A 59 17.28 7.72 8.60
C GLU A 59 18.18 8.80 9.21
N LYS A 60 18.00 9.05 10.51
CA LYS A 60 18.71 10.10 11.25
C LYS A 60 20.20 9.80 11.42
N GLU A 61 20.55 8.51 11.41
CA GLU A 61 21.95 8.08 11.55
C GLU A 61 22.75 8.21 10.23
N CYS A 62 22.08 8.43 9.08
CA CYS A 62 22.75 8.54 7.78
C CYS A 62 23.10 10.00 7.42
N GLY A 63 24.29 10.43 7.86
CA GLY A 63 24.87 11.74 7.53
C GLY A 63 25.35 11.88 6.07
N PRO A 64 25.97 13.02 5.68
CA PRO A 64 26.34 13.33 4.30
C PRO A 64 27.24 12.26 3.64
N THR A 65 28.22 11.73 4.36
CA THR A 65 29.12 10.69 3.84
C THR A 65 28.38 9.38 3.58
N CYS A 66 27.46 8.99 4.47
CA CYS A 66 26.61 7.80 4.28
C CYS A 66 25.75 7.95 3.02
N ARG A 67 25.14 9.12 2.81
CA ARG A 67 24.34 9.43 1.61
C ARG A 67 25.17 9.34 0.34
N LEU A 68 26.36 9.93 0.33
CA LEU A 68 27.28 9.87 -0.82
C LEU A 68 27.66 8.42 -1.18
N ILE A 69 27.95 7.57 -0.18
CA ILE A 69 28.27 6.16 -0.40
C ILE A 69 27.09 5.42 -1.03
N ILE A 70 25.87 5.67 -0.55
CA ILE A 70 24.65 5.06 -1.09
C ILE A 70 24.40 5.56 -2.51
N ASP A 71 24.51 6.87 -2.77
CA ASP A 71 24.31 7.45 -4.10
C ASP A 71 25.28 6.86 -5.13
N VAL A 72 26.57 6.76 -4.78
CA VAL A 72 27.58 6.11 -5.62
C VAL A 72 27.26 4.63 -5.82
N GLY A 73 26.83 3.93 -4.77
CA GLY A 73 26.43 2.52 -4.84
C GLY A 73 25.26 2.29 -5.80
N LEU A 74 24.21 3.10 -5.69
CA LEU A 74 23.04 3.05 -6.58
C LEU A 74 23.45 3.28 -8.04
N LEU A 75 24.30 4.28 -8.30
CA LEU A 75 24.81 4.56 -9.65
C LEU A 75 25.63 3.39 -10.21
N LEU A 76 26.55 2.82 -9.43
CA LEU A 76 27.38 1.68 -9.87
C LEU A 76 26.57 0.43 -10.17
N MET A 77 25.45 0.25 -9.48
CA MET A 77 24.51 -0.86 -9.73
C MET A 77 23.54 -0.60 -10.88
N GLY A 78 23.57 0.59 -11.49
CA GLY A 78 22.64 0.98 -12.55
C GLY A 78 21.21 1.24 -12.04
N GLU A 79 21.05 1.58 -10.76
CA GLU A 79 19.77 1.97 -10.16
C GLU A 79 19.42 3.42 -10.52
N TYR A 80 19.06 3.63 -11.79
CA TYR A 80 18.59 4.93 -12.28
C TYR A 80 17.13 5.22 -11.83
N PRO A 81 16.70 6.49 -11.83
CA PRO A 81 15.32 6.87 -11.45
C PRO A 81 14.23 6.22 -12.31
N PHE A 82 14.57 5.80 -13.52
CA PHE A 82 13.67 5.11 -14.44
C PHE A 82 14.31 3.83 -14.98
N ARG A 83 13.49 2.80 -15.18
CA ARG A 83 13.93 1.50 -15.72
C ARG A 83 12.95 1.01 -16.77
N ARG A 84 13.47 0.24 -17.72
CA ARG A 84 12.66 -0.51 -18.68
C ARG A 84 12.14 -1.76 -17.98
N LEU A 85 10.83 -1.82 -17.73
CA LEU A 85 10.17 -2.89 -17.00
C LEU A 85 8.86 -3.24 -17.69
N ARG A 86 8.43 -4.49 -17.51
CA ARG A 86 7.13 -4.95 -18.00
C ARG A 86 6.04 -4.64 -16.96
N PRO A 87 4.91 -4.00 -17.32
CA PRO A 87 3.84 -3.65 -16.39
C PRO A 87 3.38 -4.80 -15.50
N LEU A 88 3.14 -6.00 -16.06
CA LEU A 88 2.65 -7.14 -15.26
C LEU A 88 3.67 -7.61 -14.22
N ASN A 89 4.96 -7.45 -14.48
CA ASN A 89 6.01 -7.76 -13.51
C ASN A 89 6.03 -6.74 -12.37
N VAL A 90 5.87 -5.45 -12.69
CA VAL A 90 5.78 -4.38 -11.68
C VAL A 90 4.51 -4.50 -10.84
N THR A 91 3.38 -4.91 -11.43
CA THR A 91 2.11 -5.01 -10.69
C THR A 91 1.97 -6.32 -9.93
N PHE A 92 2.22 -7.50 -10.55
CA PHE A 92 1.87 -8.80 -9.96
C PHE A 92 3.01 -9.82 -9.89
N TYR A 93 3.74 -10.03 -10.98
CA TYR A 93 4.64 -11.20 -11.09
C TYR A 93 5.98 -11.04 -10.38
N GLY A 94 6.41 -9.81 -10.15
CA GLY A 94 7.74 -9.53 -9.61
C GLY A 94 8.75 -9.27 -10.72
N TYR A 95 9.72 -8.41 -10.44
CA TYR A 95 10.96 -8.30 -11.19
C TYR A 95 12.16 -8.37 -10.25
N ASN A 96 13.29 -8.81 -10.82
CA ASN A 96 14.57 -8.84 -10.11
C ASN A 96 15.17 -7.43 -10.11
N ASP A 97 15.65 -7.03 -8.95
CA ASP A 97 16.25 -5.72 -8.74
C ASP A 97 17.68 -5.87 -8.22
N PRO A 98 18.69 -5.23 -8.84
CA PRO A 98 20.08 -5.27 -8.38
C PRO A 98 20.26 -4.87 -6.92
N LEU A 99 19.60 -3.82 -6.44
CA LEU A 99 19.68 -3.39 -5.03
C LEU A 99 19.10 -4.43 -4.09
N LEU A 100 17.91 -4.98 -4.40
CA LEU A 100 17.35 -6.07 -3.60
C LEU A 100 18.22 -7.33 -3.65
N SER A 101 18.80 -7.63 -4.80
CA SER A 101 19.67 -8.80 -4.98
C SER A 101 20.94 -8.67 -4.13
N LEU A 102 21.57 -7.49 -4.12
CA LEU A 102 22.72 -7.20 -3.28
C LEU A 102 22.35 -7.24 -1.80
N ALA A 103 21.24 -6.62 -1.40
CA ALA A 103 20.80 -6.60 -0.01
C ALA A 103 20.53 -8.01 0.55
N ASN A 104 20.04 -8.92 -0.29
CA ASN A 104 19.81 -10.32 0.08
C ASN A 104 21.07 -11.20 -0.08
N SER A 105 22.17 -10.66 -0.60
CA SER A 105 23.38 -11.44 -0.89
C SER A 105 24.17 -11.83 0.38
N PRO A 106 24.88 -12.97 0.37
CA PRO A 106 25.75 -13.37 1.48
C PRO A 106 26.87 -12.36 1.77
N ILE A 107 27.38 -11.69 0.74
CA ILE A 107 28.47 -10.72 0.90
C ILE A 107 28.01 -9.48 1.68
N PHE A 108 26.77 -9.04 1.49
CA PHE A 108 26.22 -7.92 2.24
C PHE A 108 26.04 -8.26 3.72
N LYS A 109 25.60 -9.49 4.04
CA LYS A 109 25.53 -10.01 5.41
C LYS A 109 26.92 -10.08 6.05
N PHE A 110 27.89 -10.67 5.34
CA PHE A 110 29.28 -10.78 5.80
C PHE A 110 29.90 -9.41 6.14
N LEU A 111 29.67 -8.39 5.31
CA LEU A 111 30.19 -7.05 5.55
C LEU A 111 29.60 -6.43 6.82
N GLY A 112 28.31 -6.63 7.09
CA GLY A 112 27.65 -6.17 8.32
C GLY A 112 28.20 -6.88 9.57
N ASP A 113 28.35 -8.19 9.49
CA ASP A 113 28.84 -9.02 10.59
C ASP A 113 30.31 -8.69 10.95
N LYS A 114 31.16 -8.47 9.94
CA LYS A 114 32.60 -8.28 10.14
C LYS A 114 33.00 -6.84 10.47
N PHE A 115 32.31 -5.85 9.90
CA PHE A 115 32.75 -4.45 9.95
C PHE A 115 31.79 -3.50 10.68
N ASN A 116 30.61 -3.97 11.10
CA ASN A 116 29.61 -3.12 11.77
C ASN A 116 28.91 -3.84 12.94
N ASN A 117 29.62 -4.74 13.64
CA ASN A 117 29.13 -5.45 14.83
C ASN A 117 27.78 -6.17 14.62
N GLY A 118 27.55 -6.76 13.44
CA GLY A 118 26.29 -7.43 13.10
C GLY A 118 25.16 -6.51 12.64
N LYS A 119 25.41 -5.19 12.54
CA LYS A 119 24.47 -4.24 11.92
C LYS A 119 24.71 -4.15 10.42
N PRO A 120 23.68 -3.97 9.58
CA PRO A 120 23.85 -3.75 8.15
C PRO A 120 24.79 -2.57 7.87
N VAL A 121 25.73 -2.71 6.92
CA VAL A 121 26.68 -1.63 6.54
C VAL A 121 25.95 -0.41 5.98
N ILE A 122 24.83 -0.65 5.29
CA ILE A 122 23.90 0.39 4.87
C ILE A 122 22.71 0.33 5.84
N PRO A 123 22.39 1.40 6.60
CA PRO A 123 21.31 1.42 7.58
C PRO A 123 19.91 1.48 6.93
N LEU A 124 19.74 0.85 5.77
CA LEU A 124 18.46 0.70 5.11
C LEU A 124 17.84 -0.62 5.59
N LYS A 125 16.66 -0.53 6.22
CA LYS A 125 15.85 -1.70 6.54
C LYS A 125 15.22 -2.24 5.27
N ILE A 126 15.99 -3.02 4.52
CA ILE A 126 15.52 -3.64 3.29
C ILE A 126 14.75 -4.92 3.68
N PRO A 127 13.43 -5.00 3.43
CA PRO A 127 12.67 -6.21 3.70
C PRO A 127 13.21 -7.34 2.81
N HIS A 128 13.17 -8.57 3.32
CA HIS A 128 13.60 -9.75 2.57
C HIS A 128 12.59 -10.09 1.47
N LEU A 129 12.69 -9.36 0.36
CA LEU A 129 11.87 -9.49 -0.83
C LEU A 129 12.77 -9.97 -1.99
N PRO A 130 12.62 -11.22 -2.46
CA PRO A 130 13.43 -11.72 -3.57
C PRO A 130 13.10 -10.99 -4.88
N ASN A 131 11.83 -10.63 -5.07
CA ASN A 131 11.34 -9.86 -6.21
C ASN A 131 10.46 -8.72 -5.71
N LEU A 132 10.38 -7.64 -6.49
CA LEU A 132 9.44 -6.54 -6.23
C LEU A 132 8.24 -6.58 -7.18
N ALA A 133 7.03 -6.48 -6.62
CA ALA A 133 5.83 -6.03 -7.33
C ALA A 133 4.89 -5.30 -6.36
N LEU A 134 4.01 -4.43 -6.86
CA LEU A 134 3.04 -3.69 -6.06
C LEU A 134 2.05 -4.61 -5.34
N PHE A 135 1.59 -5.67 -6.02
CA PHE A 135 0.70 -6.70 -5.50
C PHE A 135 1.41 -8.04 -5.36
N TYR A 136 2.70 -8.00 -5.00
CA TYR A 136 3.54 -9.20 -4.89
C TYR A 136 2.90 -10.22 -3.93
N ARG A 137 2.70 -11.44 -4.44
CA ARG A 137 2.08 -12.57 -3.69
C ARG A 137 0.65 -12.31 -3.18
N LEU A 138 -0.05 -11.30 -3.68
CA LEU A 138 -1.46 -11.06 -3.33
C LEU A 138 -2.44 -11.91 -4.17
N ASN A 139 -1.95 -12.62 -5.19
CA ASN A 139 -2.81 -13.49 -5.98
C ASN A 139 -3.15 -14.76 -5.18
N ASN A 140 -4.46 -15.02 -5.02
CA ASN A 140 -4.99 -16.11 -4.21
C ASN A 140 -4.56 -16.04 -2.72
N SER A 141 -4.26 -14.84 -2.23
CA SER A 141 -4.11 -14.55 -0.81
C SER A 141 -5.42 -13.97 -0.24
N ASN A 142 -5.42 -13.69 1.05
CA ASN A 142 -6.48 -12.96 1.73
C ASN A 142 -5.94 -11.67 2.35
N ASP A 143 -6.85 -10.71 2.51
CA ASP A 143 -6.62 -9.40 3.12
C ASP A 143 -7.11 -9.41 4.58
N GLU A 144 -6.56 -10.36 5.35
CA GLU A 144 -6.84 -10.60 6.77
C GLU A 144 -8.23 -11.15 7.11
N ASP A 145 -8.41 -11.35 8.42
CA ASP A 145 -9.59 -11.92 9.05
C ASP A 145 -10.68 -10.85 9.29
N TYR A 146 -11.91 -11.15 8.88
CA TYR A 146 -13.07 -10.28 9.08
C TYR A 146 -14.04 -10.88 10.11
N ILE A 147 -14.62 -10.02 10.95
CA ILE A 147 -15.87 -10.29 11.67
C ILE A 147 -16.85 -9.19 11.30
N ILE A 148 -17.99 -9.57 10.73
CA ILE A 148 -19.03 -8.63 10.31
C ILE A 148 -20.36 -8.95 11.00
N GLU A 149 -21.22 -7.94 11.10
CA GLU A 149 -22.61 -8.08 11.54
C GLU A 149 -23.45 -8.76 10.45
N THR A 150 -24.26 -9.75 10.84
CA THR A 150 -25.14 -10.49 9.91
C THR A 150 -26.43 -9.75 9.60
N GLY A 151 -26.75 -8.70 10.36
CA GLY A 151 -28.03 -8.01 10.32
C GLY A 151 -29.15 -8.72 11.10
N LYS A 152 -28.87 -9.84 11.78
CA LYS A 152 -29.89 -10.62 12.51
C LYS A 152 -30.54 -9.81 13.64
N LYS A 153 -29.75 -9.05 14.38
CA LYS A 153 -30.22 -8.20 15.49
C LYS A 153 -30.85 -6.91 14.99
N ASP A 154 -30.22 -6.30 13.99
CA ASP A 154 -30.61 -5.04 13.40
C ASP A 154 -30.21 -5.04 11.92
N ILE A 155 -31.19 -4.93 11.02
CA ILE A 155 -30.95 -5.00 9.57
C ILE A 155 -30.08 -3.85 9.08
N ASP A 156 -30.11 -2.70 9.75
CA ASP A 156 -29.32 -1.52 9.36
C ASP A 156 -27.82 -1.76 9.61
N SER A 157 -27.46 -2.77 10.40
CA SER A 157 -26.07 -3.16 10.68
C SER A 157 -25.50 -4.18 9.70
N ILE A 158 -26.30 -4.70 8.75
CA ILE A 158 -25.86 -5.80 7.89
C ILE A 158 -24.56 -5.45 7.13
N GLY A 159 -23.56 -6.32 7.24
CA GLY A 159 -22.28 -6.15 6.55
C GLY A 159 -21.33 -5.15 7.20
N MET A 160 -21.71 -4.47 8.30
CA MET A 160 -20.79 -3.61 9.05
C MET A 160 -19.62 -4.43 9.62
N ILE A 161 -18.42 -3.90 9.47
CA ILE A 161 -17.20 -4.54 9.97
C ILE A 161 -17.09 -4.27 11.45
N ARG A 162 -17.10 -5.34 12.26
CA ARG A 162 -16.84 -5.25 13.69
C ARG A 162 -15.35 -5.31 13.99
N THR A 163 -14.63 -6.20 13.29
CA THR A 163 -13.18 -6.25 13.31
C THR A 163 -12.61 -6.63 11.96
N TRP A 164 -11.42 -6.11 11.67
CA TRP A 164 -10.56 -6.49 10.55
C TRP A 164 -9.15 -6.71 11.08
N ALA A 165 -8.51 -7.82 10.72
CA ALA A 165 -7.21 -8.23 11.25
C ALA A 165 -7.15 -8.27 12.80
N GLY A 166 -8.29 -8.56 13.44
CA GLY A 166 -8.44 -8.53 14.90
C GLY A 166 -8.63 -7.14 15.51
N PHE A 167 -8.57 -6.07 14.72
CA PHE A 167 -8.73 -4.69 15.18
C PHE A 167 -10.15 -4.17 14.91
N ASN A 168 -10.74 -3.50 15.90
CA ASN A 168 -11.94 -2.67 15.72
C ASN A 168 -11.61 -1.20 15.43
N LEU A 169 -10.35 -0.80 15.66
CA LEU A 169 -9.78 0.50 15.33
C LEU A 169 -8.35 0.26 14.82
N LEU A 170 -7.97 0.90 13.72
CA LEU A 170 -6.62 0.77 13.15
C LEU A 170 -5.54 1.23 14.14
N PRO A 171 -4.28 0.78 14.02
CA PRO A 171 -3.21 1.17 14.94
C PRO A 171 -2.87 2.68 14.95
N LEU A 172 -2.47 3.20 16.11
CA LEU A 172 -1.95 4.59 16.25
C LEU A 172 -0.68 4.84 15.42
N SER A 173 0.06 3.78 15.10
CA SER A 173 1.26 3.87 14.27
C SER A 173 0.94 4.16 12.81
N TRP A 174 -0.31 3.93 12.36
CA TRP A 174 -0.74 4.18 10.98
C TRP A 174 -1.41 5.55 10.86
N TRP A 175 -2.38 5.82 11.74
CA TRP A 175 -3.16 7.05 11.72
C TRP A 175 -3.25 7.65 13.14
N GLN A 176 -3.22 8.98 13.26
CA GLN A 176 -3.03 9.64 14.55
C GLN A 176 -4.33 9.92 15.30
N THR A 177 -5.42 10.22 14.59
CA THR A 177 -6.71 10.57 15.20
C THR A 177 -7.62 9.37 15.32
N MET A 178 -8.55 9.39 16.28
CA MET A 178 -9.56 8.33 16.40
C MET A 178 -10.40 8.20 15.13
N GLN A 179 -10.78 9.32 14.51
CA GLN A 179 -11.59 9.35 13.28
C GLN A 179 -10.89 8.62 12.12
N ALA A 180 -9.61 8.90 11.88
CA ALA A 180 -8.86 8.27 10.78
C ALA A 180 -8.58 6.76 11.01
N ARG A 181 -8.78 6.28 12.25
CA ARG A 181 -8.58 4.89 12.63
C ARG A 181 -9.86 4.06 12.60
N MET A 182 -11.04 4.69 12.46
CA MET A 182 -12.30 3.97 12.37
C MET A 182 -12.38 3.18 11.06
N ILE A 183 -13.02 2.00 11.11
CA ILE A 183 -13.17 1.11 9.95
C ILE A 183 -14.60 1.26 9.41
N ASN A 184 -14.85 2.41 8.78
CA ASN A 184 -16.18 2.80 8.29
C ASN A 184 -16.15 3.09 6.77
N GLY A 185 -17.31 3.05 6.12
CA GLY A 185 -17.46 3.50 4.73
C GLY A 185 -17.59 5.02 4.62
N THR A 186 -17.24 5.57 3.46
CA THR A 186 -17.23 7.03 3.17
C THR A 186 -18.15 7.43 2.00
N ALA A 187 -18.88 6.48 1.42
CA ALA A 187 -19.71 6.75 0.26
C ALA A 187 -20.99 7.51 0.66
N VAL A 188 -21.32 8.55 -0.10
CA VAL A 188 -22.51 9.38 0.09
C VAL A 188 -23.51 9.17 -1.05
N PHE A 189 -24.80 9.35 -0.77
CA PHE A 189 -25.84 9.27 -1.78
C PHE A 189 -25.60 10.34 -2.86
N SER A 190 -25.67 9.93 -4.13
CA SER A 190 -25.59 10.84 -5.27
C SER A 190 -26.96 11.07 -5.88
N LYS A 191 -27.60 10.01 -6.40
CA LYS A 191 -28.90 10.11 -7.09
C LYS A 191 -29.59 8.76 -7.21
N HIS A 192 -30.89 8.80 -7.49
CA HIS A 192 -31.60 7.62 -8.01
C HIS A 192 -31.14 7.31 -9.44
N SER A 193 -31.06 6.03 -9.76
CA SER A 193 -30.59 5.53 -11.05
C SER A 193 -31.40 4.30 -11.47
N THR A 194 -31.05 3.72 -12.61
CA THR A 194 -31.61 2.46 -13.10
C THR A 194 -30.52 1.64 -13.74
N TYR A 195 -30.40 0.38 -13.35
CA TYR A 195 -29.45 -0.56 -13.96
C TYR A 195 -30.21 -1.78 -14.47
N LYS A 196 -30.12 -2.05 -15.78
CA LYS A 196 -30.82 -3.17 -16.44
C LYS A 196 -32.32 -3.22 -16.12
N GLY A 197 -32.98 -2.05 -16.08
CA GLY A 197 -34.41 -1.92 -15.80
C GLY A 197 -34.82 -1.99 -14.31
N MET A 198 -33.87 -2.23 -13.40
CA MET A 198 -34.12 -2.21 -11.96
C MET A 198 -33.81 -0.84 -11.39
N LYS A 199 -34.71 -0.31 -10.55
CA LYS A 199 -34.46 0.92 -9.77
C LYS A 199 -33.24 0.72 -8.89
N SER A 200 -32.32 1.67 -8.92
CA SER A 200 -31.09 1.65 -8.13
C SER A 200 -30.81 3.03 -7.53
N VAL A 201 -29.81 3.08 -6.65
CA VAL A 201 -29.27 4.32 -6.09
C VAL A 201 -27.77 4.33 -6.37
N GLU A 202 -27.26 5.49 -6.74
CA GLU A 202 -25.84 5.73 -6.98
C GLU A 202 -25.23 6.36 -5.73
N PHE A 203 -24.10 5.81 -5.30
CA PHE A 203 -23.27 6.37 -4.25
C PHE A 203 -21.92 6.77 -4.84
N VAL A 204 -21.36 7.87 -4.35
CA VAL A 204 -20.05 8.39 -4.75
C VAL A 204 -19.21 8.69 -3.51
N VAL A 205 -17.89 8.70 -3.66
CA VAL A 205 -17.00 9.23 -2.62
C VAL A 205 -16.89 10.73 -2.86
N SER A 206 -17.18 11.55 -1.83
CA SER A 206 -17.08 13.01 -1.93
C SER A 206 -15.65 13.43 -2.22
N GLN A 207 -15.46 14.51 -2.99
CA GLN A 207 -14.11 15.09 -3.19
C GLN A 207 -13.52 15.62 -1.88
N GLU A 208 -14.37 16.02 -0.94
CA GLU A 208 -13.97 16.50 0.39
C GLU A 208 -13.19 15.43 1.17
N GLU A 209 -13.45 14.14 0.94
CA GLU A 209 -12.68 13.04 1.56
C GLU A 209 -11.18 13.05 1.20
N PHE A 210 -10.82 13.77 0.15
CA PHE A 210 -9.44 13.95 -0.29
C PHE A 210 -8.87 15.33 0.08
N ASP A 211 -9.64 16.19 0.77
CA ASP A 211 -9.17 17.50 1.21
C ASP A 211 -8.26 17.36 2.44
N THR A 212 -6.97 17.23 2.15
CA THR A 212 -5.94 17.15 3.19
C THR A 212 -5.68 18.47 3.91
N ILE A 213 -6.31 19.59 3.52
CA ILE A 213 -6.17 20.91 4.16
C ILE A 213 -7.24 21.11 5.25
N ASP A 214 -8.41 20.50 5.10
CA ASP A 214 -9.46 20.55 6.12
C ASP A 214 -8.99 19.84 7.40
N ASN A 215 -9.18 20.49 8.55
CA ASN A 215 -8.84 19.98 9.87
C ASN A 215 -9.65 18.74 10.26
N ASN A 216 -10.81 18.51 9.63
CA ASN A 216 -11.57 17.27 9.79
C ASN A 216 -10.74 16.03 9.37
N TYR A 217 -9.86 16.18 8.38
CA TYR A 217 -9.02 15.11 7.84
C TYR A 217 -7.56 15.18 8.32
N ILE A 218 -7.28 15.91 9.41
CA ILE A 218 -5.92 16.10 9.95
C ILE A 218 -5.21 14.77 10.26
N GLY A 219 -5.97 13.73 10.61
CA GLY A 219 -5.45 12.40 10.90
C GLY A 219 -4.83 11.66 9.72
N PHE A 220 -5.15 12.07 8.49
CA PHE A 220 -4.65 11.48 7.24
C PHE A 220 -3.43 12.20 6.66
N ARG A 221 -3.02 13.32 7.26
CA ARG A 221 -1.89 14.11 6.76
C ARG A 221 -0.56 13.42 7.01
N TYR A 222 0.29 13.40 5.98
CA TYR A 222 1.69 13.00 6.15
C TYR A 222 2.42 14.00 7.04
N ARG A 223 3.16 13.49 8.03
CA ARG A 223 4.00 14.32 8.89
C ARG A 223 5.25 14.71 8.09
N ASN A 224 5.47 16.01 7.88
CA ASN A 224 6.68 16.55 7.26
C ASN A 224 7.90 16.39 8.19
N LEU A 225 8.44 15.17 8.25
CA LEU A 225 9.62 14.83 9.05
C LEU A 225 10.88 15.51 8.51
N GLU A 226 10.89 15.80 7.21
CA GLU A 226 12.01 16.40 6.49
C GLU A 226 12.13 17.91 6.80
N LYS A 227 11.08 18.51 7.39
CA LYS A 227 10.97 19.96 7.65
C LYS A 227 11.19 20.81 6.39
N ILE A 228 10.86 20.26 5.23
CA ILE A 228 10.99 20.94 3.95
C ILE A 228 9.66 21.59 3.60
N LYS A 229 9.67 22.89 3.28
CA LYS A 229 8.50 23.51 2.65
C LYS A 229 8.49 23.12 1.17
N TYR A 230 7.88 21.97 0.86
CA TYR A 230 7.85 21.40 -0.50
C TYR A 230 7.19 22.33 -1.53
N PHE A 231 6.27 23.17 -1.07
CA PHE A 231 5.53 24.11 -1.90
C PHE A 231 5.65 25.51 -1.29
N PRO A 232 6.78 26.22 -1.50
CA PRO A 232 7.03 27.53 -0.89
C PRO A 232 6.03 28.61 -1.31
N GLU A 233 5.51 28.50 -2.53
CA GLU A 233 4.43 29.30 -3.09
C GLU A 233 3.05 28.98 -2.50
N TRP A 234 2.88 27.80 -1.90
CA TRP A 234 1.66 27.43 -1.22
C TRP A 234 1.67 28.01 0.20
N SER A 235 0.77 28.95 0.46
CA SER A 235 0.45 29.43 1.81
C SER A 235 -0.88 28.81 2.24
N PRO A 236 -0.88 27.56 2.76
CA PRO A 236 -2.12 26.84 3.10
C PRO A 236 -2.87 27.46 4.28
N CYS A 237 -2.22 28.33 5.06
CA CYS A 237 -2.89 29.11 6.09
C CYS A 237 -3.33 30.46 5.50
N SER A 238 -4.63 30.65 5.31
CA SER A 238 -5.21 31.99 5.36
C SER A 238 -4.92 32.57 6.76
N LYS A 239 -4.50 33.84 6.82
CA LYS A 239 -4.28 34.57 8.08
C LYS A 239 -5.51 34.53 8.99
#